data_AF-A0A2P7TRW5-F1
#
_entry.id   AF-A0A2P7TRW5-F1
#
_cell.length_a   1.000
_cell.length_b   1.000
_cell.length_c   1.000
_cell.angle_alpha   90.00
_cell.angle_beta   90.00
_cell.angle_gamma   90.00
#
_symmetry.space_group_name_H-M   'P 1'
#
loop_
_entity.id
_entity.type
_entity.pdbx_description
1 polymer ?
#
loop_
_entity_poly.entity_id
_entity_poly.type
_entity_poly.pdbx_seq_one_letter_code
_entity_poly.pdbx_strand_id
1 'polypeptide(L)'
;MKQQRFFLLLIAFVAIGLGACKDNNDTDDFTSEYAADLVAGALKKNTNGFAAYLNDVSYWLEEGSGKMLAVQEWECGFSGDSTFVATKEIGGNTFSYNMSYVYSTTCNALNVPTEFVVNLVASGNYEDVRIQSADTTNMGMVFTGLLPPADQYTLNGFFTRDGTQTHKIAGKDLISLITLSVTDVGIDKTSYAITGGTGYITVTVNVDGKVKIYGGNLTFNGNGSVTFVLNGNSYTVDLNG
;
A
#
# COMPACT_ATOMS: atom_id res chain seq x y z
N MET A 1 80.50 -52.36 -31.66
CA MET A 1 79.21 -52.17 -32.38
C MET A 1 78.46 -51.08 -31.62
N LYS A 2 78.51 -49.84 -32.11
CA LYS A 2 77.59 -49.18 -33.08
C LYS A 2 76.42 -48.50 -32.36
N GLN A 3 76.43 -47.18 -32.53
CA GLN A 3 75.40 -46.19 -32.19
C GLN A 3 73.99 -46.62 -32.57
N GLN A 4 72.99 -46.09 -31.85
CA GLN A 4 71.93 -45.34 -32.53
C GLN A 4 71.20 -44.40 -31.57
N ARG A 5 71.32 -43.10 -31.86
CA ARG A 5 70.40 -42.06 -31.43
C ARG A 5 69.09 -42.27 -32.21
N PHE A 6 67.94 -42.14 -31.57
CA PHE A 6 66.74 -41.69 -32.27
C PHE A 6 66.06 -40.59 -31.49
N PHE A 7 65.82 -39.53 -32.24
CA PHE A 7 65.35 -38.20 -31.90
C PHE A 7 63.84 -38.20 -32.15
N LEU A 8 63.01 -37.65 -31.26
CA LEU A 8 61.68 -37.15 -31.62
C LEU A 8 61.21 -36.12 -30.58
N LEU A 9 61.36 -34.86 -30.99
CA LEU A 9 60.55 -33.71 -30.58
C LEU A 9 59.09 -33.94 -30.97
N LEU A 10 58.11 -33.51 -30.15
CA LEU A 10 57.11 -32.49 -30.53
C LEU A 10 56.12 -32.12 -29.40
N ILE A 11 56.17 -30.84 -29.02
CA ILE A 11 55.08 -29.85 -28.79
C ILE A 11 54.01 -30.06 -27.70
N ALA A 12 53.84 -28.95 -26.97
CA ALA A 12 52.96 -28.64 -25.85
C ALA A 12 51.45 -28.57 -26.18
N PHE A 13 50.63 -28.78 -25.15
CA PHE A 13 49.38 -28.04 -24.99
C PHE A 13 49.12 -27.77 -23.50
N VAL A 14 49.08 -26.47 -23.17
CA VAL A 14 48.57 -25.93 -21.91
C VAL A 14 47.05 -26.07 -21.93
N ALA A 15 46.47 -26.64 -20.88
CA ALA A 15 45.06 -26.47 -20.56
C ALA A 15 44.94 -26.09 -19.08
N ILE A 16 44.73 -24.79 -18.86
CA ILE A 16 44.34 -24.20 -17.59
C ILE A 16 42.93 -24.70 -17.29
N GLY A 17 42.79 -25.51 -16.25
CA GLY A 17 41.50 -25.93 -15.71
C GLY A 17 41.21 -25.20 -14.40
N LEU A 18 41.05 -23.87 -14.43
CA LEU A 18 40.37 -23.15 -13.35
C LEU A 18 38.87 -23.30 -13.57
N GLY A 19 38.33 -24.44 -13.16
CA GLY A 19 36.89 -24.59 -12.91
C GLY A 19 36.56 -24.07 -11.53
N ALA A 20 36.69 -22.75 -11.32
CA ALA A 20 35.99 -22.10 -10.22
C ALA A 20 34.51 -22.12 -10.61
N CYS A 21 33.74 -23.05 -10.04
CA CYS A 21 32.29 -22.97 -10.03
C CYS A 21 31.92 -21.59 -9.50
N LYS A 22 31.42 -20.74 -10.40
CA LYS A 22 30.65 -19.57 -10.02
C LYS A 22 29.35 -20.14 -9.45
N ASP A 23 29.29 -20.26 -8.13
CA ASP A 23 28.02 -20.38 -7.43
C ASP A 23 27.27 -19.08 -7.69
N ASN A 24 26.52 -19.03 -8.78
CA ASN A 24 25.43 -18.08 -8.95
C ASN A 24 24.26 -18.54 -8.05
N ASN A 25 24.52 -18.62 -6.74
CA ASN A 25 23.44 -18.45 -5.78
C ASN A 25 23.21 -16.95 -5.67
N ASP A 26 22.53 -16.40 -6.69
CA ASP A 26 21.75 -15.19 -6.51
C ASP A 26 20.69 -15.54 -5.46
N THR A 27 21.06 -15.44 -4.18
CA THR A 27 20.10 -15.47 -3.08
C THR A 27 19.13 -14.34 -3.36
N ASP A 28 17.88 -14.71 -3.56
CA ASP A 28 16.82 -13.82 -3.96
C ASP A 28 16.54 -12.79 -2.84
N ASP A 29 17.23 -11.65 -2.90
CA ASP A 29 17.51 -10.76 -1.76
C ASP A 29 16.27 -10.03 -1.18
N PHE A 30 15.23 -9.84 -1.99
CA PHE A 30 14.01 -9.17 -1.52
C PHE A 30 13.05 -10.15 -0.81
N THR A 31 12.86 -10.03 0.50
CA THR A 31 12.08 -10.98 1.31
C THR A 31 10.63 -10.53 1.53
N SER A 32 9.79 -11.40 2.08
CA SER A 32 8.43 -11.03 2.52
C SER A 32 8.42 -9.98 3.64
N GLU A 33 9.51 -9.86 4.40
CA GLU A 33 9.65 -8.85 5.45
C GLU A 33 9.75 -7.45 4.84
N TYR A 34 10.55 -7.29 3.78
CA TYR A 34 10.64 -6.01 3.07
C TYR A 34 9.33 -5.65 2.34
N ALA A 35 8.59 -6.66 1.86
CA ALA A 35 7.24 -6.44 1.35
C ALA A 35 6.27 -5.98 2.47
N ALA A 36 6.43 -6.47 3.70
CA ALA A 36 5.62 -6.04 4.84
C ALA A 36 5.89 -4.58 5.22
N ASP A 37 7.13 -4.10 5.09
CA ASP A 37 7.48 -2.68 5.27
C ASP A 37 6.75 -1.81 4.23
N LEU A 38 6.68 -2.23 2.96
CA LEU A 38 5.90 -1.54 1.91
C LEU A 38 4.40 -1.50 2.23
N VAL A 39 3.83 -2.63 2.70
CA VAL A 39 2.43 -2.67 3.14
C VAL A 39 2.21 -1.70 4.30
N ALA A 40 3.10 -1.68 5.29
CA ALA A 40 2.99 -0.78 6.43
C ALA A 40 2.97 0.70 5.98
N GLY A 41 3.88 1.09 5.07
CA GLY A 41 3.89 2.43 4.50
C GLY A 41 2.63 2.78 3.69
N ALA A 42 2.01 1.79 3.03
CA ALA A 42 0.76 1.99 2.31
C ALA A 42 -0.46 2.19 3.23
N LEU A 43 -0.40 1.73 4.49
CA LEU A 43 -1.54 1.74 5.40
C LEU A 43 -1.51 2.86 6.44
N LYS A 44 -0.32 3.25 6.93
CA LYS A 44 -0.16 4.16 8.07
C LYS A 44 -0.53 5.61 7.77
N LYS A 45 -0.95 6.35 8.81
CA LYS A 45 -1.19 7.80 8.73
C LYS A 45 0.10 8.60 8.52
N ASN A 46 1.19 8.21 9.17
CA ASN A 46 2.45 8.97 9.14
C ASN A 46 3.26 8.82 7.82
N THR A 47 2.74 8.06 6.86
CA THR A 47 3.27 7.92 5.48
C THR A 47 2.23 8.33 4.42
N ASN A 48 1.16 9.02 4.85
CA ASN A 48 0.01 9.36 4.02
C ASN A 48 -0.58 8.12 3.31
N GLY A 49 -0.74 7.04 4.06
CA GLY A 49 -1.34 5.78 3.62
C GLY A 49 -2.87 5.79 3.72
N PHE A 50 -3.46 4.61 3.49
CA PHE A 50 -4.92 4.39 3.53
C PHE A 50 -5.60 5.02 4.76
N ALA A 51 -5.01 4.89 5.95
CA ALA A 51 -5.59 5.44 7.18
C ALA A 51 -5.53 6.98 7.26
N ALA A 52 -4.64 7.65 6.54
CA ALA A 52 -4.64 9.12 6.44
C ALA A 52 -5.84 9.58 5.60
N TYR A 53 -6.08 8.96 4.46
CA TYR A 53 -7.19 9.31 3.58
C TYR A 53 -8.55 9.05 4.22
N LEU A 54 -8.68 7.99 5.03
CA LEU A 54 -9.89 7.81 5.86
C LEU A 54 -10.09 8.92 6.89
N ASN A 55 -9.00 9.51 7.41
CA ASN A 55 -9.10 10.66 8.30
C ASN A 55 -9.62 11.89 7.55
N ASP A 56 -9.12 12.16 6.35
CA ASP A 56 -9.62 13.27 5.52
C ASP A 56 -11.12 13.10 5.21
N VAL A 57 -11.54 11.87 4.87
CA VAL A 57 -12.94 11.57 4.53
C VAL A 57 -13.88 11.75 5.72
N SER A 58 -13.39 11.60 6.94
CA SER A 58 -14.20 11.78 8.14
C SER A 58 -14.83 13.18 8.22
N TYR A 59 -14.15 14.22 7.71
CA TYR A 59 -14.71 15.57 7.65
C TYR A 59 -16.00 15.62 6.81
N TRP A 60 -16.02 15.00 5.63
CA TRP A 60 -17.23 14.99 4.79
C TRP A 60 -18.31 14.02 5.30
N LEU A 61 -17.90 12.94 5.98
CA LEU A 61 -18.84 12.06 6.70
C LEU A 61 -19.46 12.74 7.93
N GLU A 62 -18.82 13.76 8.48
CA GLU A 62 -19.34 14.61 9.56
C GLU A 62 -20.26 15.71 9.04
N GLU A 63 -19.88 16.37 7.95
CA GLU A 63 -20.68 17.42 7.30
C GLU A 63 -21.93 16.86 6.62
N GLY A 64 -21.88 15.69 5.98
CA GLY A 64 -23.07 15.01 5.43
C GLY A 64 -23.75 15.79 4.32
N SER A 65 -23.23 15.68 3.10
CA SER A 65 -23.72 16.44 1.94
C SER A 65 -23.76 17.97 2.18
N GLY A 66 -22.89 18.52 3.03
CA GLY A 66 -22.85 19.96 3.34
C GLY A 66 -23.91 20.43 4.35
N LYS A 67 -24.43 19.55 5.19
CA LYS A 67 -25.38 19.87 6.27
C LYS A 67 -24.68 20.14 7.60
N MET A 68 -25.42 20.64 8.57
CA MET A 68 -24.88 20.88 9.92
C MET A 68 -24.65 19.57 10.69
N LEU A 69 -25.33 18.47 10.34
CA LEU A 69 -25.26 17.17 11.03
C LEU A 69 -25.53 15.99 10.06
N ALA A 70 -24.49 15.33 9.55
CA ALA A 70 -24.61 14.16 8.66
C ALA A 70 -25.42 13.00 9.23
N VAL A 71 -25.43 12.85 10.54
CA VAL A 71 -26.12 11.73 11.24
C VAL A 71 -27.64 11.78 11.02
N GLN A 72 -28.18 12.93 10.58
CA GLN A 72 -29.62 13.13 10.42
C GLN A 72 -30.03 13.46 8.98
N GLU A 73 -29.17 14.12 8.20
CA GLU A 73 -29.52 14.61 6.87
C GLU A 73 -28.40 14.34 5.86
N TRP A 74 -28.72 13.61 4.80
CA TRP A 74 -27.92 13.47 3.58
C TRP A 74 -28.76 13.96 2.41
N GLU A 75 -28.16 14.66 1.45
CA GLU A 75 -28.85 15.17 0.28
C GLU A 75 -28.57 14.32 -0.96
N CYS A 76 -29.64 13.93 -1.66
CA CYS A 76 -29.51 13.23 -2.92
C CYS A 76 -28.87 14.09 -4.01
N GLY A 77 -27.96 13.51 -4.78
CA GLY A 77 -27.32 14.17 -5.91
C GLY A 77 -26.30 15.23 -5.50
N PHE A 78 -25.99 15.36 -4.21
CA PHE A 78 -24.88 16.18 -3.76
C PHE A 78 -23.58 15.65 -4.36
N SER A 79 -22.77 16.54 -4.92
CA SER A 79 -21.41 16.24 -5.32
C SER A 79 -20.50 17.42 -5.03
N GLY A 80 -19.25 17.12 -4.74
CA GLY A 80 -18.23 18.12 -4.52
C GLY A 80 -16.85 17.59 -4.85
N ASP A 81 -15.89 18.48 -4.80
CA ASP A 81 -14.48 18.19 -4.95
C ASP A 81 -13.68 18.99 -3.91
N SER A 82 -12.47 18.52 -3.65
CA SER A 82 -11.54 19.22 -2.77
C SER A 82 -10.11 18.89 -3.14
N THR A 83 -9.20 19.80 -2.82
CA THR A 83 -7.77 19.58 -2.97
C THR A 83 -7.06 19.88 -1.66
N PHE A 84 -6.12 19.01 -1.29
CA PHE A 84 -5.31 19.18 -0.09
C PHE A 84 -3.84 19.06 -0.45
N VAL A 85 -3.03 19.85 0.25
CA VAL A 85 -1.60 19.63 0.32
C VAL A 85 -1.31 19.21 1.75
N ALA A 86 -0.89 17.97 1.95
CA ALA A 86 -0.50 17.48 3.26
C ALA A 86 1.01 17.32 3.32
N THR A 87 1.62 18.08 4.23
CA THR A 87 3.05 18.00 4.52
C THR A 87 3.23 17.80 6.02
N LYS A 88 4.05 16.83 6.41
CA LYS A 88 4.30 16.52 7.82
C LYS A 88 5.72 16.06 8.05
N GLU A 89 6.27 16.39 9.21
CA GLU A 89 7.50 15.85 9.75
C GLU A 89 7.26 15.46 11.21
N ILE A 90 7.32 14.16 11.53
CA ILE A 90 7.14 13.64 12.89
C ILE A 90 8.06 12.45 13.11
N GLY A 91 8.84 12.48 14.18
CA GLY A 91 9.59 11.30 14.65
C GLY A 91 10.61 10.77 13.64
N GLY A 92 11.15 11.64 12.78
CA GLY A 92 12.05 11.25 11.69
C GLY A 92 11.35 10.75 10.42
N ASN A 93 10.02 10.70 10.41
CA ASN A 93 9.23 10.42 9.21
C ASN A 93 8.78 11.74 8.57
N THR A 94 8.82 11.79 7.25
CA THR A 94 8.31 12.92 6.47
C THR A 94 7.35 12.45 5.40
N PHE A 95 6.38 13.28 5.04
CA PHE A 95 5.63 13.11 3.80
C PHE A 95 5.19 14.44 3.23
N SER A 96 5.03 14.49 1.91
CA SER A 96 4.44 15.62 1.19
C SER A 96 3.61 15.12 0.01
N TYR A 97 2.30 15.36 0.06
CA TYR A 97 1.35 14.90 -0.94
C TYR A 97 0.44 16.01 -1.43
N ASN A 98 0.19 16.02 -2.74
CA ASN A 98 -0.93 16.71 -3.35
C ASN A 98 -2.05 15.70 -3.54
N MET A 99 -3.26 16.04 -3.09
CA MET A 99 -4.43 15.16 -3.12
C MET A 99 -5.60 15.87 -3.79
N SER A 100 -6.30 15.15 -4.64
CA SER A 100 -7.53 15.61 -5.30
C SER A 100 -8.64 14.61 -5.03
N TYR A 101 -9.70 15.08 -4.38
CA TYR A 101 -10.86 14.31 -4.00
C TYR A 101 -12.07 14.72 -4.85
N VAL A 102 -12.87 13.73 -5.23
CA VAL A 102 -14.22 13.94 -5.76
C VAL A 102 -15.16 13.04 -4.99
N TYR A 103 -16.26 13.61 -4.50
CA TYR A 103 -17.22 12.87 -3.68
C TYR A 103 -18.66 13.16 -4.09
N SER A 104 -19.55 12.18 -3.89
CA SER A 104 -20.95 12.30 -4.24
C SER A 104 -21.86 11.40 -3.41
N THR A 105 -23.13 11.78 -3.32
CA THR A 105 -24.18 11.00 -2.66
C THR A 105 -25.11 10.37 -3.70
N THR A 106 -25.25 9.05 -3.68
CA THR A 106 -26.18 8.31 -4.53
C THR A 106 -27.46 7.96 -3.77
N CYS A 107 -28.56 7.79 -4.50
CA CYS A 107 -29.87 7.51 -3.93
C CYS A 107 -30.59 6.40 -4.67
N ASN A 108 -31.52 5.74 -3.96
CA ASN A 108 -32.43 4.79 -4.56
C ASN A 108 -33.56 5.49 -5.35
N ALA A 109 -34.43 4.68 -5.97
CA ALA A 109 -35.57 5.16 -6.77
C ALA A 109 -36.61 5.98 -5.98
N LEU A 110 -36.58 5.95 -4.64
CA LEU A 110 -37.44 6.73 -3.76
C LEU A 110 -36.77 8.02 -3.27
N ASN A 111 -35.62 8.38 -3.86
CA ASN A 111 -34.84 9.56 -3.49
C ASN A 111 -34.37 9.52 -2.03
N VAL A 112 -34.01 8.33 -1.54
CA VAL A 112 -33.38 8.14 -0.24
C VAL A 112 -31.88 7.89 -0.43
N PRO A 113 -30.99 8.63 0.26
CA PRO A 113 -29.55 8.41 0.25
C PRO A 113 -29.15 6.98 0.61
N THR A 114 -28.33 6.37 -0.23
CA THR A 114 -27.87 4.98 -0.08
C THR A 114 -26.36 4.87 0.07
N GLU A 115 -25.60 5.65 -0.71
CA GLU A 115 -24.15 5.56 -0.71
C GLU A 115 -23.52 6.94 -0.74
N PHE A 116 -22.40 7.08 -0.04
CA PHE A 116 -21.49 8.20 -0.20
C PHE A 116 -20.21 7.67 -0.83
N VAL A 117 -19.91 8.17 -2.02
CA VAL A 117 -18.78 7.70 -2.84
C VAL A 117 -17.69 8.76 -2.78
N VAL A 118 -16.46 8.34 -2.53
CA VAL A 118 -15.28 9.20 -2.55
C VAL A 118 -14.22 8.59 -3.42
N ASN A 119 -13.70 9.36 -4.36
CA ASN A 119 -12.55 9.00 -5.19
C ASN A 119 -11.41 9.95 -4.90
N LEU A 120 -10.19 9.43 -4.89
CA LEU A 120 -8.97 10.18 -4.63
C LEU A 120 -7.91 9.85 -5.67
N VAL A 121 -7.22 10.89 -6.14
CA VAL A 121 -5.91 10.78 -6.77
C VAL A 121 -4.91 11.59 -5.94
N ALA A 122 -3.82 10.96 -5.54
CA ALA A 122 -2.74 11.63 -4.82
C ALA A 122 -1.39 11.39 -5.50
N SER A 123 -0.47 12.35 -5.37
CA SER A 123 0.92 12.19 -5.79
C SER A 123 1.84 12.89 -4.81
N GLY A 124 2.97 12.26 -4.51
CA GLY A 124 3.86 12.79 -3.49
C GLY A 124 4.99 11.85 -3.12
N ASN A 125 5.55 12.11 -1.95
CA ASN A 125 6.63 11.33 -1.38
C ASN A 125 6.41 11.11 0.11
N TYR A 126 6.98 10.03 0.61
CA TYR A 126 7.19 9.84 2.03
C TYR A 126 8.57 9.26 2.29
N GLU A 127 9.04 9.47 3.51
CA GLU A 127 10.26 8.90 4.00
C GLU A 127 10.06 8.46 5.45
N ASP A 128 10.36 7.21 5.75
CA ASP A 128 10.46 6.70 7.12
C ASP A 128 11.84 6.07 7.36
N VAL A 129 12.03 5.43 8.51
CA VAL A 129 13.32 4.83 8.88
C VAL A 129 13.77 3.68 7.96
N ARG A 130 12.86 3.10 7.16
CA ARG A 130 13.10 1.94 6.29
C ARG A 130 12.93 2.23 4.81
N ILE A 131 12.04 3.13 4.43
CA ILE A 131 11.63 3.38 3.06
C ILE A 131 11.70 4.87 2.75
N GLN A 132 12.25 5.19 1.59
CA GLN A 132 12.00 6.45 0.90
C GLN A 132 11.16 6.14 -0.34
N SER A 133 10.09 6.87 -0.59
CA SER A 133 9.15 6.61 -1.67
C SER A 133 8.78 7.88 -2.42
N ALA A 134 8.63 7.75 -3.72
CA ALA A 134 7.87 8.68 -4.55
C ALA A 134 6.77 7.88 -5.25
N ASP A 135 5.52 8.25 -5.03
CA ASP A 135 4.39 7.43 -5.46
C ASP A 135 3.17 8.25 -5.85
N THR A 136 2.29 7.55 -6.57
CA THR A 136 0.94 7.99 -6.89
C THR A 136 -0.04 7.03 -6.25
N THR A 137 -1.14 7.57 -5.75
CA THR A 137 -2.22 6.78 -5.16
C THR A 137 -3.51 7.04 -5.93
N ASN A 138 -4.26 5.97 -6.18
CA ASN A 138 -5.65 6.04 -6.62
C ASN A 138 -6.51 5.25 -5.62
N MET A 139 -7.64 5.81 -5.22
CA MET A 139 -8.53 5.20 -4.24
C MET A 139 -9.98 5.47 -4.62
N GLY A 140 -10.82 4.47 -4.38
CA GLY A 140 -12.27 4.59 -4.43
C GLY A 140 -12.89 3.98 -3.19
N MET A 141 -13.76 4.73 -2.53
CA MET A 141 -14.45 4.33 -1.30
C MET A 141 -15.95 4.53 -1.48
N VAL A 142 -16.71 3.56 -0.99
CA VAL A 142 -18.16 3.58 -0.97
C VAL A 142 -18.61 3.32 0.46
N PHE A 143 -19.21 4.34 1.06
CA PHE A 143 -19.77 4.29 2.41
C PHE A 143 -21.27 4.06 2.30
N THR A 144 -21.77 3.10 3.05
CA THR A 144 -23.20 2.82 3.22
C THR A 144 -23.61 2.95 4.68
N GLY A 145 -24.90 2.76 4.98
CA GLY A 145 -25.41 2.97 6.33
C GLY A 145 -25.49 4.45 6.69
N LEU A 146 -25.75 5.34 5.73
CA LEU A 146 -25.71 6.79 5.93
C LEU A 146 -26.71 7.28 6.98
N LEU A 147 -27.95 6.80 6.90
CA LEU A 147 -29.08 7.25 7.72
C LEU A 147 -29.33 6.34 8.94
N PRO A 148 -30.05 6.82 9.96
CA PRO A 148 -30.54 5.99 11.06
C PRO A 148 -31.39 4.80 10.55
N PRO A 149 -31.42 3.66 11.27
CA PRO A 149 -30.88 3.45 12.62
C PRO A 149 -29.42 2.96 12.66
N ALA A 150 -28.69 2.97 11.54
CA ALA A 150 -27.29 2.52 11.53
C ALA A 150 -26.41 3.41 12.43
N ASP A 151 -25.67 2.77 13.33
CA ASP A 151 -24.70 3.37 14.26
C ASP A 151 -23.28 3.45 13.68
N GLN A 152 -23.03 2.72 12.60
CA GLN A 152 -21.76 2.69 11.88
C GLN A 152 -21.98 2.93 10.38
N TYR A 153 -20.97 3.48 9.71
CA TYR A 153 -20.84 3.37 8.27
C TYR A 153 -20.20 2.04 7.91
N THR A 154 -20.60 1.47 6.77
CA THR A 154 -19.91 0.32 6.19
C THR A 154 -19.17 0.75 4.93
N LEU A 155 -17.85 0.57 4.94
CA LEU A 155 -16.93 0.90 3.87
C LEU A 155 -16.61 -0.32 3.01
N ASN A 156 -16.80 -0.16 1.70
CA ASN A 156 -16.23 -1.00 0.66
C ASN A 156 -15.36 -0.13 -0.25
N GLY A 157 -14.25 -0.67 -0.76
CA GLY A 157 -13.39 0.16 -1.59
C GLY A 157 -12.13 -0.51 -2.09
N PHE A 158 -11.36 0.27 -2.83
CA PHE A 158 -10.03 -0.09 -3.31
C PHE A 158 -9.04 1.04 -3.07
N PHE A 159 -7.78 0.65 -2.99
CA PHE A 159 -6.63 1.52 -2.89
C PHE A 159 -5.51 0.93 -3.75
N THR A 160 -4.87 1.78 -4.54
CA THR A 160 -3.73 1.42 -5.37
C THR A 160 -2.64 2.46 -5.15
N ARG A 161 -1.43 2.01 -4.79
CA ARG A 161 -0.23 2.85 -4.68
C ARG A 161 0.82 2.33 -5.63
N ASP A 162 1.18 3.13 -6.61
CA ASP A 162 2.22 2.84 -7.60
C ASP A 162 3.38 3.81 -7.38
N GLY A 163 4.59 3.28 -7.19
CA GLY A 163 5.74 4.15 -6.98
C GLY A 163 7.09 3.50 -7.10
N THR A 164 8.10 4.37 -6.95
CA THR A 164 9.50 4.02 -6.85
C THR A 164 9.94 4.19 -5.40
N GLN A 165 10.62 3.19 -4.86
CA GLN A 165 11.10 3.21 -3.48
C GLN A 165 12.57 2.83 -3.38
N THR A 166 13.24 3.41 -2.39
CA THR A 166 14.52 2.94 -1.88
C THR A 166 14.28 2.31 -0.51
N HIS A 167 14.53 1.01 -0.39
CA HIS A 167 14.50 0.31 0.88
C HIS A 167 15.85 0.47 1.58
N LYS A 168 15.93 1.33 2.60
CA LYS A 168 17.16 1.76 3.29
C LYS A 168 17.90 0.61 3.98
N ILE A 169 17.17 -0.36 4.52
CA ILE A 169 17.78 -1.52 5.19
C ILE A 169 18.36 -2.52 4.18
N ALA A 170 17.63 -2.83 3.11
CA ALA A 170 18.10 -3.72 2.04
C ALA A 170 19.13 -3.05 1.12
N GLY A 171 19.18 -1.72 1.08
CA GLY A 171 20.02 -0.97 0.14
C GLY A 171 19.59 -1.18 -1.31
N LYS A 172 18.28 -1.31 -1.56
CA LYS A 172 17.71 -1.66 -2.86
C LYS A 172 16.72 -0.60 -3.33
N ASP A 173 16.84 -0.24 -4.60
CA ASP A 173 15.82 0.51 -5.32
C ASP A 173 14.83 -0.47 -5.96
N LEU A 174 13.55 -0.15 -5.88
CA LEU A 174 12.47 -0.99 -6.35
C LEU A 174 11.34 -0.16 -6.95
N ILE A 175 10.60 -0.79 -7.86
CA ILE A 175 9.29 -0.30 -8.31
C ILE A 175 8.26 -1.19 -7.64
N SER A 176 7.23 -0.60 -7.02
CA SER A 176 6.15 -1.37 -6.43
C SER A 176 4.77 -0.88 -6.86
N LEU A 177 3.88 -1.86 -6.99
CA LEU A 177 2.45 -1.67 -7.12
C LEU A 177 1.77 -2.39 -5.95
N ILE A 178 1.16 -1.61 -5.07
CA ILE A 178 0.41 -2.10 -3.92
C ILE A 178 -1.08 -1.90 -4.23
N THR A 179 -1.85 -2.97 -4.20
CA THR A 179 -3.32 -2.90 -4.30
C THR A 179 -3.95 -3.44 -3.03
N LEU A 180 -4.97 -2.77 -2.53
CA LEU A 180 -5.78 -3.17 -1.40
C LEU A 180 -7.24 -3.10 -1.82
N SER A 181 -7.99 -4.17 -1.57
CA SER A 181 -9.45 -4.12 -1.53
C SER A 181 -9.92 -4.26 -0.08
N VAL A 182 -10.93 -3.49 0.29
CA VAL A 182 -11.58 -3.59 1.59
C VAL A 182 -13.05 -3.95 1.42
N THR A 183 -13.54 -4.83 2.28
CA THR A 183 -14.91 -5.31 2.25
C THR A 183 -15.50 -5.28 3.65
N ASP A 184 -16.67 -4.65 3.77
CA ASP A 184 -17.43 -4.51 5.00
C ASP A 184 -16.61 -3.99 6.19
N VAL A 185 -15.82 -2.94 5.94
CA VAL A 185 -15.07 -2.25 7.01
C VAL A 185 -16.00 -1.31 7.77
N GLY A 186 -16.20 -1.57 9.05
CA GLY A 186 -17.03 -0.75 9.92
C GLY A 186 -16.31 0.52 10.36
N ILE A 187 -17.01 1.66 10.33
CA ILE A 187 -16.55 2.96 10.81
C ILE A 187 -17.58 3.51 11.79
N ASP A 188 -17.18 3.81 13.02
CA ASP A 188 -18.07 4.39 14.02
C ASP A 188 -18.50 5.81 13.62
N LYS A 189 -19.79 6.12 13.63
CA LYS A 189 -20.29 7.44 13.19
C LYS A 189 -19.95 8.60 14.11
N THR A 190 -19.52 8.32 15.34
CA THR A 190 -19.22 9.35 16.34
C THR A 190 -17.73 9.69 16.38
N SER A 191 -16.90 8.66 16.38
CA SER A 191 -15.44 8.76 16.50
C SER A 191 -14.72 8.66 15.16
N TYR A 192 -15.41 8.21 14.10
CA TYR A 192 -14.86 7.91 12.78
C TYR A 192 -13.72 6.89 12.81
N ALA A 193 -13.61 6.13 13.91
CA ALA A 193 -12.63 5.06 14.05
C ALA A 193 -13.09 3.81 13.29
N ILE A 194 -12.12 3.11 12.70
CA ILE A 194 -12.37 1.77 12.16
C ILE A 194 -12.69 0.83 13.33
N THR A 195 -13.83 0.16 13.26
CA THR A 195 -14.33 -0.77 14.29
C THR A 195 -14.02 -2.23 13.96
N GLY A 196 -13.80 -2.55 12.68
CA GLY A 196 -13.44 -3.88 12.22
C GLY A 196 -13.62 -4.04 10.72
N GLY A 197 -13.36 -5.24 10.21
CA GLY A 197 -13.56 -5.59 8.80
C GLY A 197 -12.37 -6.30 8.19
N THR A 198 -12.47 -6.59 6.89
CA THR A 198 -11.44 -7.36 6.19
C THR A 198 -11.04 -6.71 4.87
N GLY A 199 -9.91 -7.14 4.35
CA GLY A 199 -9.45 -6.76 3.04
C GLY A 199 -8.48 -7.78 2.47
N TYR A 200 -8.05 -7.52 1.25
CA TYR A 200 -7.02 -8.30 0.58
C TYR A 200 -5.99 -7.34 0.00
N ILE A 201 -4.72 -7.60 0.28
CA ILE A 201 -3.61 -6.79 -0.21
C ILE A 201 -2.74 -7.60 -1.16
N THR A 202 -2.29 -6.98 -2.24
CA THR A 202 -1.27 -7.50 -3.15
C THR A 202 -0.14 -6.49 -3.26
N VAL A 203 1.09 -6.96 -3.16
CA VAL A 203 2.31 -6.18 -3.38
C VAL A 203 3.06 -6.83 -4.53
N THR A 204 3.11 -6.14 -5.66
CA THR A 204 3.98 -6.49 -6.78
C THR A 204 5.23 -5.64 -6.68
N VAL A 205 6.39 -6.27 -6.65
CA VAL A 205 7.69 -5.59 -6.55
C VAL A 205 8.56 -5.99 -7.72
N ASN A 206 9.22 -5.02 -8.34
CA ASN A 206 10.29 -5.24 -9.31
C ASN A 206 11.60 -4.73 -8.70
N VAL A 207 12.54 -5.65 -8.46
CA VAL A 207 13.91 -5.35 -8.00
C VAL A 207 14.86 -5.94 -9.01
N ASP A 208 15.76 -5.13 -9.57
CA ASP A 208 16.78 -5.58 -10.53
C ASP A 208 16.20 -6.37 -11.72
N GLY A 209 14.98 -6.01 -12.17
CA GLY A 209 14.27 -6.69 -13.26
C GLY A 209 13.56 -8.00 -12.87
N LYS A 210 13.65 -8.41 -11.61
CA LYS A 210 12.98 -9.60 -11.08
C LYS A 210 11.67 -9.18 -10.40
N VAL A 211 10.55 -9.70 -10.92
CA VAL A 211 9.22 -9.43 -10.38
C VAL A 211 8.87 -10.46 -9.31
N LYS A 212 8.41 -9.99 -8.15
CA LYS A 212 7.86 -10.79 -7.06
C LYS A 212 6.48 -10.29 -6.71
N ILE A 213 5.60 -11.19 -6.30
CA ILE A 213 4.23 -10.88 -5.91
C ILE A 213 3.95 -11.50 -4.55
N TYR A 214 3.49 -10.68 -3.61
CA TYR A 214 3.04 -11.10 -2.29
C TYR A 214 1.57 -10.76 -2.16
N GLY A 215 0.76 -11.69 -1.68
CA GLY A 215 -0.67 -11.49 -1.48
C GLY A 215 -1.12 -12.01 -0.13
N GLY A 216 -2.11 -11.36 0.47
CA GLY A 216 -2.55 -11.69 1.81
C GLY A 216 -3.90 -11.12 2.20
N ASN A 217 -4.61 -11.85 3.05
CA ASN A 217 -5.76 -11.31 3.77
C ASN A 217 -5.29 -10.33 4.84
N LEU A 218 -6.12 -9.31 5.06
CA LEU A 218 -5.93 -8.25 6.02
C LEU A 218 -7.17 -8.15 6.92
N THR A 219 -6.96 -7.89 8.19
CA THR A 219 -8.02 -7.77 9.21
C THR A 219 -7.83 -6.47 9.97
N PHE A 220 -8.85 -5.63 9.97
CA PHE A 220 -8.90 -4.43 10.79
C PHE A 220 -9.37 -4.84 12.20
N ASN A 221 -8.57 -4.49 13.22
CA ASN A 221 -8.77 -5.00 14.58
C ASN A 221 -9.64 -4.08 15.47
N GLY A 222 -10.12 -2.95 14.94
CA GLY A 222 -10.98 -2.02 15.68
C GLY A 222 -10.26 -1.09 16.67
N ASN A 223 -8.97 -1.31 16.93
CA ASN A 223 -8.17 -0.59 17.93
C ASN A 223 -7.08 0.29 17.28
N GLY A 224 -7.31 0.73 16.05
CA GLY A 224 -6.30 1.46 15.27
C GLY A 224 -5.16 0.59 14.74
N SER A 225 -5.30 -0.74 14.76
CA SER A 225 -4.33 -1.66 14.17
C SER A 225 -4.94 -2.55 13.09
N VAL A 226 -4.05 -3.07 12.26
CA VAL A 226 -4.34 -4.02 11.19
C VAL A 226 -3.38 -5.20 11.28
N THR A 227 -3.91 -6.40 11.08
CA THR A 227 -3.10 -7.62 10.94
C THR A 227 -3.21 -8.15 9.52
N PHE A 228 -2.10 -8.55 8.93
CA PHE A 228 -2.08 -9.21 7.61
C PHE A 228 -1.09 -10.36 7.57
N VAL A 229 -1.26 -11.27 6.61
CA VAL A 229 -0.38 -12.43 6.43
C VAL A 229 0.23 -12.40 5.03
N LEU A 230 1.56 -12.30 4.94
CA LEU A 230 2.29 -12.43 3.68
C LEU A 230 3.17 -13.68 3.71
N ASN A 231 2.97 -14.58 2.75
CA ASN A 231 3.76 -15.80 2.59
C ASN A 231 3.85 -16.65 3.87
N GLY A 232 2.74 -16.74 4.62
CA GLY A 232 2.64 -17.50 5.88
C GLY A 232 3.12 -16.76 7.14
N ASN A 233 3.74 -15.58 7.00
CA ASN A 233 4.17 -14.76 8.13
C ASN A 233 3.09 -13.71 8.47
N SER A 234 2.76 -13.57 9.75
CA SER A 234 1.80 -12.59 10.24
C SER A 234 2.50 -11.32 10.71
N TYR A 235 1.96 -10.18 10.30
CA TYR A 235 2.45 -8.84 10.64
C TYR A 235 1.30 -8.01 11.19
N THR A 236 1.60 -7.15 12.16
CA THR A 236 0.66 -6.19 12.73
C THR A 236 1.20 -4.78 12.54
N VAL A 237 0.36 -3.89 12.04
CA VAL A 237 0.67 -2.47 11.80
C VAL A 237 -0.25 -1.62 12.65
N ASP A 238 0.34 -0.71 13.44
CA ASP A 238 -0.38 0.42 14.01
C ASP A 238 -0.65 1.45 12.90
N LEU A 239 -1.92 1.75 12.64
CA LEU A 239 -2.34 2.67 11.59
C LEU A 239 -2.09 4.13 11.96
N ASN A 240 -1.95 4.46 13.25
CA ASN A 240 -1.76 5.85 13.68
C ASN A 240 -0.33 6.34 13.49
N GLY A 241 0.61 5.41 13.34
CA GLY A 241 2.01 5.70 13.01
C GLY A 241 2.91 5.86 14.23
#